data_AF-A0A652L1K5-F1
#
_entry.id   AF-A0A652L1K5-F1
#
_cell.length_a   1.000
_cell.length_b   1.000
_cell.length_c   1.000
_cell.angle_alpha   90.00
_cell.angle_beta   90.00
_cell.angle_gamma   90.00
#
_symmetry.space_group_name_H-M   'P 1'
#
loop_
_entity.id
_entity.type
_entity.pdbx_description
1 polymer ?
#
loop_
_entity_poly.entity_id
_entity_poly.type
_entity_poly.pdbx_seq_one_letter_code
_entity_poly.pdbx_strand_id
1 'polypeptide(L)'
;MDRGRRKSRGDTALRCVPAFKTLAWTGLLGSLLLANALRGTEPPQPAATQARPAARPAPPAAPRLLPDPLPPSDPVRIVIPAVAIDAPLTGLGLDATGTLLPPPATKPELAGWYADGTSPGAAGTAVVTGHVD
;
A
#
# COMPACT_ATOMS: atom_id res chain seq x y z
N MET A 1 1.84 -58.30 -62.44
CA MET A 1 0.89 -57.16 -62.39
C MET A 1 -0.18 -57.49 -61.36
N ASP A 2 -0.72 -56.64 -60.50
CA ASP A 2 -0.40 -55.34 -59.92
C ASP A 2 -1.54 -55.08 -58.88
N ARG A 3 -1.19 -54.57 -57.68
CA ARG A 3 -2.04 -53.99 -56.59
C ARG A 3 -3.13 -54.88 -55.94
N GLY A 4 -3.49 -54.71 -54.66
CA GLY A 4 -3.16 -53.70 -53.64
C GLY A 4 -3.72 -54.21 -52.30
N ARG A 5 -2.98 -54.08 -51.20
CA ARG A 5 -3.03 -52.99 -50.22
C ARG A 5 -4.37 -52.90 -49.44
N ARG A 6 -4.27 -53.14 -48.13
CA ARG A 6 -5.03 -52.66 -46.92
C ARG A 6 -5.36 -53.88 -46.03
N LYS A 7 -4.84 -54.09 -44.82
CA LYS A 7 -4.58 -53.28 -43.61
C LYS A 7 -5.84 -52.58 -43.05
N SER A 8 -6.46 -53.18 -42.05
CA SER A 8 -7.42 -52.57 -41.11
C SER A 8 -7.38 -53.39 -39.81
N ARG A 9 -6.72 -52.88 -38.75
CA ARG A 9 -7.30 -52.22 -37.56
C ARG A 9 -7.89 -53.25 -36.56
N GLY A 10 -7.56 -53.22 -35.26
CA GLY A 10 -6.93 -52.15 -34.50
C GLY A 10 -6.20 -52.65 -33.26
N ASP A 11 -4.95 -52.20 -33.14
CA ASP A 11 -4.27 -52.05 -31.87
C ASP A 11 -5.05 -50.98 -31.08
N THR A 12 -5.79 -51.42 -30.07
CA THR A 12 -6.33 -50.52 -29.07
C THR A 12 -5.21 -50.26 -28.07
N ALA A 13 -4.22 -49.47 -28.51
CA ALA A 13 -3.15 -48.99 -27.65
C ALA A 13 -3.80 -48.20 -26.51
N LEU A 14 -3.61 -48.72 -25.30
CA LEU A 14 -3.99 -48.10 -24.06
C LEU A 14 -3.56 -46.63 -24.08
N ARG A 15 -4.55 -45.75 -23.91
CA ARG A 15 -4.37 -44.35 -23.53
C ARG A 15 -3.80 -44.29 -22.12
N CYS A 16 -2.53 -44.63 -21.99
CA CYS A 16 -1.69 -44.22 -20.89
C CYS A 16 -0.82 -43.08 -21.45
N VAL A 17 -0.58 -42.03 -20.67
CA VAL A 17 0.15 -40.79 -21.06
C VAL A 17 -0.71 -39.70 -21.74
N PRO A 18 -1.66 -39.09 -21.01
CA PRO A 18 -1.66 -37.62 -21.01
C PRO A 18 -1.64 -36.99 -19.60
N ALA A 19 -1.87 -37.78 -18.55
CA ALA A 19 -2.04 -37.31 -17.18
C ALA A 19 -0.79 -36.63 -16.59
N PHE A 20 0.41 -37.04 -16.99
CA PHE A 20 1.66 -36.48 -16.46
C PHE A 20 1.92 -35.05 -16.94
N LYS A 21 1.58 -34.74 -18.19
CA LYS A 21 1.75 -33.38 -18.75
C LYS A 21 0.77 -32.40 -18.12
N THR A 22 -0.47 -32.81 -17.86
CA THR A 22 -1.46 -31.97 -17.20
C THR A 22 -1.12 -31.75 -15.74
N LEU A 23 -0.67 -32.78 -15.00
CA LEU A 23 -0.22 -32.63 -13.61
C LEU A 23 1.01 -31.73 -13.49
N ALA A 24 1.98 -31.88 -14.40
CA ALA A 24 3.16 -31.04 -14.46
C ALA A 24 2.80 -29.58 -14.76
N TRP A 25 1.85 -29.32 -15.67
CA TRP A 25 1.37 -27.98 -15.97
C TRP A 25 0.62 -27.34 -14.81
N THR A 26 -0.27 -28.06 -14.13
CA THR A 26 -0.97 -27.53 -12.94
C THR A 26 -0.01 -27.29 -11.78
N GLY A 27 1.00 -28.16 -11.60
CA GLY A 27 2.05 -27.97 -10.61
C GLY A 27 2.92 -26.75 -10.92
N LEU A 28 3.28 -26.54 -12.19
CA LEU A 28 4.05 -25.36 -12.62
C LEU A 28 3.24 -24.08 -12.43
N LEU A 29 1.96 -24.06 -12.84
CA LEU A 29 1.09 -22.90 -12.70
C LEU A 29 0.82 -22.58 -11.22
N GLY A 30 0.57 -23.60 -10.39
CA GLY A 30 0.42 -23.43 -8.94
C GLY A 30 1.68 -22.90 -8.27
N SER A 31 2.85 -23.43 -8.64
CA SER A 31 4.17 -22.93 -8.19
C SER A 31 4.37 -21.47 -8.59
N LEU A 32 3.99 -21.09 -9.82
CA LEU A 32 4.14 -19.74 -10.33
C LEU A 32 3.24 -18.74 -9.58
N LEU A 33 2.00 -19.15 -9.27
CA LEU A 33 1.08 -18.35 -8.48
C LEU A 33 1.56 -18.19 -7.04
N LEU A 34 2.07 -19.25 -6.41
CA LEU A 34 2.62 -19.20 -5.06
C LEU A 34 3.87 -18.32 -5.00
N ALA A 35 4.76 -18.44 -5.99
CA ALA A 35 5.93 -17.59 -6.12
C ALA A 35 5.56 -16.12 -6.34
N ASN A 36 4.44 -15.82 -7.01
CA ASN A 36 3.98 -14.45 -7.21
C ASN A 36 3.28 -13.89 -5.96
N ALA A 37 2.53 -14.70 -5.23
CA ALA A 37 1.89 -14.30 -3.97
C ALA A 37 2.92 -13.99 -2.87
N LEU A 38 4.00 -14.77 -2.80
CA LEU A 38 5.10 -14.54 -1.85
C LEU A 38 5.98 -13.33 -2.20
N ARG A 39 5.85 -12.77 -3.41
CA ARG A 39 6.60 -11.60 -3.87
C ARG A 39 6.01 -10.27 -3.45
N GLY A 40 4.95 -10.25 -2.62
CA GLY A 40 4.37 -9.08 -1.95
C GLY A 40 4.54 -7.75 -2.66
N THR A 41 3.50 -7.26 -3.34
CA THR A 41 3.53 -5.90 -3.89
C THR A 41 3.52 -4.92 -2.71
N GLU A 42 4.69 -4.41 -2.33
CA GLU A 42 4.79 -3.29 -1.41
C GLU A 42 4.06 -2.09 -2.02
N PRO A 43 3.36 -1.28 -1.20
CA PRO A 43 2.79 -0.03 -1.66
C PRO A 43 3.86 0.82 -2.36
N PRO A 44 3.52 1.56 -3.41
CA PRO A 44 4.48 2.37 -4.14
C PRO A 44 5.18 3.34 -3.18
N GLN A 45 6.47 3.13 -2.92
CA GLN A 45 7.26 4.06 -2.14
C GLN A 45 7.53 5.32 -2.98
N PRO A 46 7.48 6.52 -2.37
CA PRO A 46 7.88 7.75 -3.04
C PRO A 46 9.30 7.60 -3.59
N ALA A 47 9.48 7.90 -4.88
CA ALA A 47 10.81 7.86 -5.47
C ALA A 47 11.70 8.91 -4.79
N ALA A 48 12.99 8.63 -4.59
CA ALA A 48 13.92 9.60 -4.00
C ALA A 48 13.99 10.93 -4.80
N THR A 49 13.68 10.90 -6.10
CA THR A 49 13.52 12.08 -6.96
C THR A 49 12.33 12.97 -6.60
N GLN A 50 11.35 12.46 -5.85
CA GLN A 50 10.24 13.24 -5.29
C GLN A 50 10.61 13.90 -3.97
N ALA A 51 11.73 13.52 -3.34
CA ALA A 51 12.23 14.23 -2.18
C ALA A 51 12.73 15.62 -2.60
N ARG A 52 12.15 16.67 -2.00
CA ARG A 52 12.64 18.03 -2.20
C ARG A 52 14.08 18.11 -1.64
N PRO A 53 15.06 18.61 -2.40
CA PRO A 53 16.41 18.83 -1.87
C PRO A 53 16.32 19.67 -0.61
N ALA A 54 17.12 19.33 0.41
CA ALA A 54 17.22 20.12 1.63
C ALA A 54 17.38 21.60 1.25
N ALA A 55 16.43 22.43 1.67
CA ALA A 55 16.42 23.82 1.27
C ALA A 55 17.72 24.48 1.73
N ARG A 56 18.46 25.07 0.78
CA ARG A 56 19.58 25.97 1.10
C ARG A 56 19.05 27.05 2.07
N PRO A 57 19.81 27.47 3.10
CA PRO A 57 19.35 28.49 4.03
C PRO A 57 18.80 29.68 3.26
N ALA A 58 17.50 29.93 3.40
CA ALA A 58 16.88 31.09 2.78
C ALA A 58 17.41 32.34 3.49
N PRO A 59 17.61 33.46 2.78
CA PRO A 59 17.82 34.74 3.44
C PRO A 59 16.68 34.97 4.45
N PRO A 60 16.94 35.62 5.61
CA PRO A 60 15.93 35.80 6.64
C PRO A 60 14.71 36.44 6.01
N ALA A 61 13.61 35.69 5.99
CA ALA A 61 12.35 36.20 5.53
C ALA A 61 11.99 37.39 6.42
N ALA A 62 11.49 38.47 5.81
CA ALA A 62 10.90 39.57 6.57
C ALA A 62 9.93 38.97 7.62
N PRO A 63 9.90 39.49 8.86
CA PRO A 63 9.12 38.91 9.93
C PRO A 63 7.67 38.79 9.47
N ARG A 64 7.26 37.56 9.17
CA ARG A 64 5.86 37.24 8.97
C ARG A 64 5.24 37.38 10.35
N LEU A 65 4.20 38.19 10.46
CA LEU A 65 3.32 38.16 11.62
C LEU A 65 2.67 36.77 11.61
N LEU A 66 3.29 35.81 12.31
CA LEU A 66 2.62 34.56 12.59
C LEU A 66 1.50 34.88 13.61
N PRO A 67 0.30 34.30 13.43
CA PRO A 67 -0.70 34.34 14.48
C PRO A 67 -0.12 33.81 15.79
N ASP A 68 -0.56 34.36 16.92
CA ASP A 68 -0.24 33.79 18.22
C ASP A 68 -0.74 32.33 18.28
N PRO A 69 0.02 31.43 18.93
CA PRO A 69 -0.42 30.06 19.10
C PRO A 69 -1.77 29.97 19.81
N LEU A 70 -2.62 29.04 19.37
CA LEU A 70 -3.91 28.80 19.96
C LEU A 70 -3.78 27.94 21.24
N PRO A 71 -4.71 28.06 22.20
CA PRO A 71 -4.85 27.08 23.27
C PRO A 71 -5.04 25.67 22.71
N PRO A 72 -4.55 24.62 23.39
CA PRO A 72 -4.74 23.24 22.94
C PRO A 72 -6.21 22.84 22.82
N SER A 73 -6.55 22.12 21.76
CA SER A 73 -7.91 21.60 21.53
C SER A 73 -7.88 20.33 20.66
N ASP A 74 -8.84 19.44 20.88
CA ASP A 74 -8.95 18.20 20.09
C ASP A 74 -9.37 18.51 18.64
N PRO A 75 -8.57 18.08 17.64
CA PRO A 75 -8.90 18.30 16.25
C PRO A 75 -10.02 17.34 15.79
N VAL A 76 -10.95 17.84 14.98
CA VAL A 76 -12.13 17.09 14.55
C VAL A 76 -12.12 16.65 13.08
N ARG A 77 -11.38 17.37 12.21
CA ARG A 77 -11.38 17.15 10.76
C ARG A 77 -10.12 17.74 10.12
N ILE A 78 -9.66 17.13 9.02
CA ILE A 78 -8.58 17.65 8.17
C ILE A 78 -9.09 17.79 6.74
N VAL A 79 -8.78 18.92 6.11
CA VAL A 79 -9.17 19.23 4.74
C VAL A 79 -7.97 19.74 3.96
N ILE A 80 -7.62 19.05 2.87
CA ILE A 80 -6.54 19.46 1.95
C ILE A 80 -7.07 19.39 0.51
N PRO A 81 -7.69 20.49 0.02
CA PRO A 81 -8.42 20.48 -1.25
C PRO A 81 -7.54 20.15 -2.47
N ALA A 82 -6.27 20.58 -2.44
CA ALA A 82 -5.33 20.38 -3.55
C ALA A 82 -5.05 18.90 -3.86
N VAL A 83 -5.29 18.01 -2.89
CA VAL A 83 -5.15 16.55 -3.03
C VAL A 83 -6.44 15.82 -2.67
N ALA A 84 -7.58 16.53 -2.69
CA ALA A 84 -8.92 16.00 -2.42
C ALA A 84 -9.04 15.23 -1.08
N ILE A 85 -8.34 15.67 -0.03
CA ILE A 85 -8.48 15.11 1.32
C ILE A 85 -9.59 15.86 2.06
N ASP A 86 -10.56 15.11 2.59
CA ASP A 86 -11.54 15.56 3.58
C ASP A 86 -11.86 14.38 4.50
N ALA A 87 -11.32 14.40 5.72
CA ALA A 87 -11.33 13.25 6.61
C ALA A 87 -11.63 13.65 8.08
N PRO A 88 -12.52 12.94 8.79
CA PRO A 88 -12.63 13.05 10.24
C PRO A 88 -11.31 12.66 10.93
N LEU A 89 -11.02 13.31 12.05
CA LEU A 89 -9.84 13.01 12.88
C LEU A 89 -10.22 12.21 14.13
N THR A 90 -9.35 11.29 14.51
CA THR A 90 -9.38 10.58 15.81
C THR A 90 -8.04 10.71 16.53
N GLY A 91 -8.05 10.60 17.85
CA GLY A 91 -6.82 10.44 18.63
C GLY A 91 -6.18 9.08 18.42
N LEU A 92 -4.86 9.07 18.29
CA LEU A 92 -4.00 7.89 18.21
C LEU A 92 -2.96 7.92 19.33
N GLY A 93 -2.63 6.76 19.85
CA GLY A 93 -1.55 6.57 20.81
C GLY A 93 -0.36 5.85 20.18
N LEU A 94 0.70 5.70 20.99
CA LEU A 94 1.82 4.84 20.66
C LEU A 94 1.56 3.42 21.18
N ASP A 95 2.14 2.42 20.52
CA ASP A 95 2.27 1.08 21.08
C ASP A 95 3.39 1.02 22.14
N ALA A 96 3.60 -0.16 22.72
CA ALA A 96 4.62 -0.38 23.75
C ALA A 96 6.06 -0.17 23.24
N THR A 97 6.28 -0.13 21.93
CA THR A 97 7.58 0.11 21.30
C THR A 97 7.80 1.59 20.96
N GLY A 98 6.80 2.44 21.20
CA GLY A 98 6.83 3.86 20.82
C GLY A 98 6.42 4.10 19.37
N THR A 99 5.82 3.13 18.69
CA THR A 99 5.36 3.27 17.31
C THR A 99 3.95 3.84 17.27
N LEU A 100 3.70 4.84 16.42
CA LEU A 100 2.38 5.43 16.26
C LEU A 100 1.42 4.43 15.62
N LEU A 101 0.34 4.10 16.33
CA LEU A 101 -0.68 3.18 15.84
C LEU A 101 -1.44 3.83 14.69
N PRO A 102 -1.60 3.17 13.53
CA PRO A 102 -2.39 3.72 12.43
C PRO A 102 -3.89 3.75 12.79
N PRO A 103 -4.69 4.62 12.14
CA PRO A 103 -6.14 4.53 12.24
C PRO A 103 -6.65 3.15 11.75
N PRO A 104 -7.79 2.64 12.27
CA PRO A 104 -8.32 1.33 11.89
C PRO A 104 -8.52 1.20 10.38
N ALA A 105 -7.94 0.15 9.77
CA ALA A 105 -8.05 -0.11 8.33
C ALA A 105 -9.50 -0.33 7.84
N THR A 106 -10.43 -0.66 8.74
CA THR A 106 -11.87 -0.77 8.43
C THR A 106 -12.52 0.57 8.05
N LYS A 107 -11.84 1.70 8.23
CA LYS A 107 -12.33 3.07 7.97
C LYS A 107 -11.27 3.88 7.22
N PRO A 108 -11.10 3.67 5.91
CA PRO A 108 -10.06 4.34 5.11
C PRO A 108 -10.24 5.87 5.04
N GLU A 109 -11.45 6.37 5.29
CA GLU A 109 -11.75 7.80 5.37
C GLU A 109 -11.28 8.46 6.68
N LEU A 110 -10.84 7.69 7.67
CA LEU A 110 -10.45 8.20 8.98
C LEU A 110 -8.95 8.53 9.02
N ALA A 111 -8.64 9.77 9.37
CA ALA A 111 -7.28 10.19 9.72
C ALA A 111 -7.11 10.15 11.24
N GLY A 112 -5.88 9.95 11.69
CA GLY A 112 -5.55 9.95 13.11
C GLY A 112 -4.48 10.98 13.46
N TRP A 113 -4.61 11.60 14.63
CA TRP A 113 -3.65 12.55 15.19
C TRP A 113 -2.98 11.96 16.42
N TYR A 114 -1.70 12.20 16.62
CA TYR A 114 -1.00 11.73 17.82
C TYR A 114 -1.45 12.49 19.08
N ALA A 115 -2.26 11.84 19.91
CA ALA A 115 -3.01 12.46 21.00
C ALA A 115 -2.14 12.94 22.18
N ASP A 116 -1.02 12.26 22.45
CA ASP A 116 -0.07 12.69 23.47
C ASP A 116 0.90 13.78 22.96
N GLY A 117 0.73 14.22 21.70
CA GLY A 117 1.53 15.26 21.05
C GLY A 117 0.90 16.66 21.10
N THR A 118 1.44 17.57 20.29
CA THR A 118 0.88 18.93 20.15
C THR A 118 -0.39 18.91 19.30
N SER A 119 -1.45 19.56 19.77
CA SER A 119 -2.67 19.77 18.97
C SER A 119 -2.42 20.77 17.84
N PRO A 120 -2.99 20.57 16.64
CA PRO A 120 -2.88 21.54 15.54
C PRO A 120 -3.26 22.96 15.96
N GLY A 121 -2.44 23.94 15.58
CA GLY A 121 -2.64 25.36 15.90
C GLY A 121 -2.05 25.81 17.25
N ALA A 122 -1.73 24.88 18.15
CA ALA A 122 -0.97 25.17 19.36
C ALA A 122 0.55 25.28 19.07
N ALA A 123 1.29 25.79 20.04
CA ALA A 123 2.73 25.93 19.92
C ALA A 123 3.41 24.54 19.93
N GLY A 124 3.98 24.13 18.78
CA GLY A 124 4.71 22.88 18.62
C GLY A 124 4.39 22.17 17.30
N THR A 125 4.82 20.91 17.20
CA THR A 125 4.63 20.07 16.00
C THR A 125 3.48 19.10 16.20
N ALA A 126 2.45 19.20 15.36
CA ALA A 126 1.38 18.21 15.29
C ALA A 126 1.71 17.12 14.26
N VAL A 127 1.37 15.87 14.57
CA VAL A 127 1.56 14.71 13.69
C VAL A 127 0.21 14.07 13.37
N VAL A 128 -0.05 13.85 12.09
CA VAL A 128 -1.29 13.26 11.57
C VAL A 128 -0.92 12.13 10.60
N THR A 129 -1.64 11.01 10.67
CA THR A 129 -1.50 9.85 9.80
C THR A 129 -2.84 9.50 9.15
N GLY A 130 -2.79 8.85 8.00
CA GLY A 130 -3.96 8.33 7.29
C GLY A 130 -3.58 7.02 6.60
N HIS A 131 -4.58 6.29 6.14
CA HIS A 131 -4.35 5.07 5.37
C HIS A 131 -4.07 5.40 3.89
N VAL A 132 -3.23 4.58 3.25
CA VAL A 132 -2.93 4.67 1.81
C VAL A 132 -3.28 3.31 1.21
N ASP A 133 -4.49 3.19 0.68
CA ASP A 133 -5.01 2.04 -0.05
C ASP A 133 -5.20 2.36 -1.55
#